data_AF-A0A973G335-F1
#
_entry.id   AF-A0A973G335-F1
#
_cell.length_a   1.000
_cell.length_b   1.000
_cell.length_c   1.000
_cell.angle_alpha   90.00
_cell.angle_beta   90.00
_cell.angle_gamma   90.00
#
_symmetry.space_group_name_H-M   'P 1'
#
loop_
_entity.id
_entity.type
_entity.pdbx_description
1 polymer ?
#
loop_
_entity_poly.entity_id
_entity_poly.type
_entity_poly.pdbx_seq_one_letter_code
_entity_poly.pdbx_strand_id
1 'polypeptide(L)' 'MPNPVKRHSKTRRNKRRSHDFLKPSMASACPQCSEPKLPHHVCQNCGTYKGRQVVPVEKIS' A
#
# COMPACT_ATOMS: atom_id res chain seq x y z
N MET A 1 -0.51 -40.12 -5.84
CA MET A 1 -0.51 -38.66 -5.59
C MET A 1 -0.72 -38.42 -4.10
N PRO A 2 0.11 -37.63 -3.41
CA PRO A 2 -0.06 -37.38 -1.97
C PRO A 2 -1.30 -36.53 -1.71
N ASN A 3 -2.14 -36.95 -0.76
CA ASN A 3 -3.39 -36.28 -0.37
C ASN A 3 -3.45 -36.13 1.16
N PRO A 4 -4.04 -35.06 1.72
CA PRO A 4 -4.18 -34.92 3.16
C PRO A 4 -4.98 -36.09 3.75
N VAL A 5 -4.39 -36.78 4.72
CA VAL A 5 -5.02 -37.93 5.38
C VAL A 5 -6.25 -37.51 6.19
N LYS A 6 -6.26 -36.28 6.73
CA LYS A 6 -7.35 -35.73 7.55
C LYS A 6 -7.58 -34.26 7.27
N ARG A 7 -8.81 -33.81 7.48
CA ARG A 7 -9.16 -32.38 7.50
C ARG A 7 -8.40 -31.65 8.60
N HIS A 8 -7.82 -30.49 8.29
CA HIS A 8 -7.23 -29.63 9.32
C HIS A 8 -8.29 -29.02 10.23
N SER A 9 -8.03 -29.03 11.54
CA SER A 9 -8.90 -28.37 12.52
C SER A 9 -8.97 -26.86 12.29
N LYS A 10 -10.06 -26.24 12.76
CA LYS A 10 -10.24 -24.77 12.69
C LYS A 10 -9.06 -24.04 13.35
N THR A 11 -8.60 -24.54 14.50
CA THR A 11 -7.45 -24.00 15.24
C THR A 11 -6.15 -24.08 14.43
N ARG A 12 -5.85 -25.23 13.80
CA ARG A 12 -4.63 -25.40 12.98
C ARG A 12 -4.63 -24.46 11.77
N ARG A 13 -5.77 -24.33 11.09
CA ARG A 13 -5.93 -23.40 9.95
C ARG A 13 -5.73 -21.95 10.40
N ASN A 14 -6.35 -21.54 11.50
CA ASN A 14 -6.27 -20.16 11.99
C ASN A 14 -4.87 -19.83 12.49
N LYS A 15 -4.21 -20.75 13.21
CA LYS A 15 -2.82 -20.58 13.66
C LYS A 15 -1.85 -20.45 12.49
N ARG A 16 -2.07 -21.19 11.39
CA ARG A 16 -1.27 -21.01 10.16
C ARG A 16 -1.44 -19.61 9.56
N ARG A 17 -2.67 -19.07 9.59
CA ARG A 17 -3.02 -17.75 9.03
C ARG A 17 -2.71 -16.57 9.95
N SER A 18 -2.10 -16.78 11.13
CA SER A 18 -1.81 -15.69 12.07
C SER A 18 -0.83 -14.66 11.52
N HIS A 19 -0.02 -15.05 10.52
CA HIS A 19 0.94 -14.17 9.86
C HIS A 19 0.41 -13.58 8.55
N ASP A 20 -0.80 -13.96 8.11
CA ASP A 20 -1.40 -13.53 6.84
C ASP A 20 -2.09 -12.16 6.97
N PHE A 21 -1.45 -11.20 7.63
CA PHE A 21 -1.98 -9.84 7.80
C PHE A 21 -1.46 -8.90 6.72
N LEU A 22 -2.32 -7.99 6.26
CA LEU A 22 -1.93 -6.93 5.36
C LEU A 22 -1.24 -5.81 6.15
N LYS A 23 -0.13 -5.30 5.61
CA LYS A 23 0.54 -4.12 6.16
C LYS A 23 -0.04 -2.86 5.52
N PRO A 24 -0.34 -1.80 6.29
CA PRO A 24 -0.77 -0.54 5.70
C PRO A 24 0.35 0.08 4.87
N SER A 25 -0.01 0.77 3.79
CA SER A 25 0.94 1.56 3.01
C SER A 25 1.38 2.80 3.79
N MET A 26 2.67 3.13 3.75
CA MET A 26 3.16 4.36 4.35
C MET A 26 2.70 5.56 3.52
N ALA A 27 2.05 6.53 4.16
CA ALA A 27 1.75 7.83 3.59
C ALA A 27 2.68 8.88 4.20
N SER A 28 3.24 9.74 3.35
CA SER A 28 4.06 10.89 3.72
C SER A 28 3.38 12.17 3.25
N ALA A 29 3.46 13.25 4.00
CA ALA A 29 2.89 14.53 3.57
C ALA A 29 3.69 15.10 2.39
N CYS A 30 3.00 15.61 1.37
CA CYS A 30 3.65 16.34 0.29
C CYS A 30 4.10 17.73 0.79
N PRO A 31 5.37 18.14 0.61
CA PRO A 31 5.85 19.45 1.09
C PRO A 31 5.24 20.66 0.36
N GLN A 32 4.56 20.45 -0.77
CA GLN A 32 4.02 21.55 -1.58
C GLN A 32 2.50 21.73 -1.46
N CYS A 33 1.74 20.65 -1.27
CA CYS A 33 0.27 20.70 -1.17
C CYS A 33 -0.28 20.06 0.11
N SER A 34 0.59 19.57 1.01
CA SER A 34 0.22 18.90 2.28
C SER A 34 -0.64 17.64 2.15
N GLU A 35 -0.93 17.19 0.94
CA GLU A 35 -1.68 15.96 0.68
C GLU A 35 -0.85 14.70 1.02
N PRO A 36 -1.45 13.63 1.57
CA PRO A 36 -0.82 12.33 1.69
C PRO A 36 -0.37 11.81 0.32
N LYS A 37 0.90 11.43 0.24
CA LYS A 37 1.50 10.76 -0.92
C LYS A 37 2.34 9.58 -0.50
N LEU A 38 2.51 8.62 -1.40
CA LEU A 38 3.48 7.55 -1.20
C LEU A 38 4.91 8.14 -1.15
N PRO A 39 5.76 7.70 -0.20
CA PRO A 39 7.13 8.14 -0.13
C PRO A 39 7.89 7.77 -1.41
N HIS A 40 8.79 8.65 -1.87
CA HIS A 40 9.55 8.51 -3.12
C HIS A 40 8.75 8.49 -4.43
N HIS A 41 7.43 8.72 -4.40
CA HIS A 41 6.61 8.90 -5.61
C HIS A 41 6.33 10.38 -5.91
N VAL A 42 5.99 10.65 -7.17
CA VAL A 42 5.43 11.93 -7.61
C VAL A 42 4.06 12.12 -6.94
N CYS A 43 3.79 13.33 -6.43
CA CYS A 43 2.47 13.61 -5.88
C CYS A 43 1.43 13.61 -7.01
N GLN A 44 0.35 12.82 -6.86
CA GLN A 44 -0.73 12.75 -7.85
C GLN A 44 -1.56 14.03 -7.91
N ASN A 45 -1.59 14.82 -6.82
CA ASN A 45 -2.36 16.06 -6.75
C ASN A 45 -1.63 17.24 -7.41
N CYS A 46 -0.35 17.46 -7.09
CA CYS A 46 0.40 18.61 -7.60
C CYS A 46 1.42 18.27 -8.71
N GLY A 47 1.63 17.00 -9.04
CA GLY A 47 2.57 16.60 -10.11
C GLY A 47 4.05 16.82 -9.76
N THR A 48 4.36 17.15 -8.51
CA THR A 48 5.72 17.52 -8.11
C THR A 48 6.47 16.40 -7.40
N TYR A 49 7.78 16.37 -7.66
CA TYR A 49 8.74 15.50 -7.02
C TYR A 49 10.02 16.29 -6.76
N LYS A 50 10.53 16.25 -5.51
CA LYS A 50 11.73 16.99 -5.08
C LYS A 50 11.73 18.48 -5.48
N GLY A 51 10.57 19.14 -5.38
CA GLY A 51 10.43 20.57 -5.68
C GLY A 51 10.40 20.93 -7.17
N ARG A 52 10.38 19.95 -8.07
CA ARG A 52 10.21 20.16 -9.51
C ARG A 52 8.87 19.60 -9.98
N GLN A 53 8.23 20.31 -10.90
CA GLN A 53 7.02 19.82 -11.56
C GLN A 53 7.43 18.84 -12.66
N VAL A 54 7.10 17.57 -12.47
CA VAL A 54 7.52 16.46 -13.35
C VAL A 54 6.39 16.09 -14.30
N VAL A 55 5.15 16.20 -13.84
CA VAL A 55 3.96 15.93 -14.66
C VAL A 55 3.09 17.19 -14.69
N PRO A 56 2.67 17.67 -15.87
CA PRO A 56 1.60 18.66 -15.95
C PRO A 56 0.30 17.94 -15.55
N VAL A 57 -0.15 18.17 -14.33
CA VAL A 57 -1.42 17.62 -13.83
C VAL A 57 -2.46 18.71 -13.93
N GLU A 58 -3.47 18.51 -14.77
CA GLU A 58 -4.70 19.30 -14.74
C GLU A 58 -5.42 18.92 -13.45
N LYS A 59 -5.58 19.89 -12.53
CA LYS A 59 -6.28 19.65 -11.27
C LYS A 59 -7.69 19.15 -11.59
N ILE A 60 -7.98 17.89 -11.32
CA ILE A 60 -9.35 17.38 -11.35
C ILE A 60 -10.05 18.05 -10.17
N SER A 61 -10.91 19.00 -10.51
CA SER A 61 -11.69 19.83 -9.59
C SER A 61 -12.84 19.05 -8.99
#